data_AF-A0A966QXU0-F1
#
_entry.id   AF-A0A966QXU0-F1
#
_cell.length_a   1.000
_cell.length_b   1.000
_cell.length_c   1.000
_cell.angle_alpha   90.00
_cell.angle_beta   90.00
_cell.angle_gamma   90.00
#
_symmetry.space_group_name_H-M   'P 1'
#
loop_
_entity.id
_entity.type
_entity.pdbx_description
1 polymer ?
#
loop_
_entity_poly.entity_id
_entity_poly.type
_entity_poly.pdbx_seq_one_letter_code
_entity_poly.pdbx_strand_id
1 'polypeptide(L)'
;MAKEPKYTSAMTAVIKEVSDANEGLDLSLCEAIAERPEFVAAEISARGVVAKARTMGLPYRKAEKVTKSGEPVLRKEELVLAIERSLNLQGLQSLAKADKQALRTLAAALA
;
A
#
# COMPACT_ATOMS: atom_id res chain seq x y z
N MET A 1 0.97 -4.08 39.01
CA MET A 1 0.83 -2.65 38.63
C MET A 1 0.59 -2.60 37.12
N ALA A 2 -0.52 -2.01 36.66
CA ALA A 2 -0.77 -1.86 35.23
C ALA A 2 0.28 -0.90 34.66
N LYS A 3 0.99 -1.33 33.62
CA LYS A 3 1.95 -0.50 32.90
C LYS A 3 1.17 0.63 32.24
N GLU A 4 1.58 1.88 32.44
CA GLU A 4 0.91 3.02 31.80
C GLU A 4 0.87 2.82 30.27
N PRO A 5 -0.25 3.16 29.62
CA PRO A 5 -0.39 2.96 28.19
C PRO A 5 0.60 3.86 27.44
N LYS A 6 1.40 3.27 26.55
CA LYS A 6 2.38 3.98 25.71
C LYS A 6 1.74 5.09 24.85
N TYR A 7 0.44 4.98 24.55
CA TYR A 7 -0.32 6.00 23.83
C TYR A 7 -1.27 6.71 24.78
N THR A 8 -1.18 8.04 24.83
CA THR A 8 -2.16 8.87 25.53
C THR A 8 -3.44 9.03 24.70
N SER A 9 -4.52 9.48 25.32
CA SER A 9 -5.78 9.78 24.63
C SER A 9 -5.61 10.86 23.56
N ALA A 10 -4.80 11.89 23.83
CA ALA A 10 -4.47 12.94 22.87
C ALA A 10 -3.75 12.38 21.63
N MET A 11 -2.79 11.47 21.82
CA MET A 11 -2.08 10.85 20.69
C MET A 11 -3.02 10.00 19.82
N THR A 12 -3.95 9.26 20.44
CA THR A 12 -4.94 8.51 19.67
C THR A 12 -5.93 9.41 18.94
N ALA A 13 -6.27 10.58 19.50
CA ALA A 13 -7.11 11.56 18.83
C ALA A 13 -6.42 12.10 17.57
N VAL A 14 -5.11 12.40 17.66
CA VAL A 14 -4.29 12.80 16.50
C VAL A 14 -4.30 11.75 15.39
N ILE A 15 -4.08 10.48 15.72
CA ILE A 15 -4.08 9.40 14.72
C ILE A 15 -5.45 9.31 14.03
N LYS A 16 -6.53 9.43 14.80
CA LYS A 16 -7.89 9.40 14.27
C LYS A 16 -8.18 10.60 13.38
N GLU A 17 -7.84 11.82 13.82
CA GLU A 17 -8.04 13.05 13.06
C GLU A 17 -7.35 13.00 11.70
N VAL A 18 -6.08 12.56 11.66
CA VAL A 18 -5.34 12.41 10.41
C VAL A 18 -5.97 11.34 9.52
N SER A 19 -6.44 10.23 10.10
CA SER A 19 -7.17 9.19 9.35
C SER A 19 -8.46 9.75 8.75
N ASP A 20 -9.27 10.47 9.51
CA ASP A 20 -10.56 11.00 9.08
C ASP A 20 -10.37 12.07 7.98
N ALA A 21 -9.35 12.93 8.11
CA ALA A 21 -9.02 13.97 7.13
C ALA A 21 -8.50 13.42 5.78
N ASN A 22 -7.98 12.20 5.75
CA ASN A 22 -7.35 11.61 4.56
C ASN A 22 -8.09 10.38 4.01
N GLU A 23 -9.27 10.05 4.55
CA GLU A 23 -10.03 8.82 4.26
C GLU A 23 -9.22 7.53 4.52
N GLY A 24 -8.39 7.58 5.57
CA GLY A 24 -7.50 6.52 5.98
C GLY A 24 -6.04 6.96 6.07
N LEU A 25 -5.24 6.11 6.70
CA LEU A 25 -3.80 6.30 6.88
C LEU A 25 -3.01 5.54 5.81
N ASP A 26 -1.80 6.00 5.53
CA ASP A 26 -0.77 5.25 4.81
C ASP A 26 0.55 5.35 5.58
N LEU A 27 1.63 4.78 5.02
CA LEU A 27 2.92 4.79 5.70
C LEU A 27 3.48 6.21 5.83
N SER A 28 3.30 7.07 4.83
CA SER A 28 3.82 8.43 4.84
C SER A 28 3.12 9.31 5.88
N LEU A 29 1.79 9.18 5.99
CA LEU A 29 1.02 9.83 7.05
C LEU A 29 1.44 9.34 8.45
N CYS A 30 1.69 8.04 8.60
CA CYS A 30 2.19 7.48 9.86
C CYS A 30 3.62 7.93 10.19
N GLU A 31 4.47 8.18 9.19
CA GLU A 31 5.79 8.79 9.35
C GLU A 31 5.66 10.23 9.85
N ALA A 32 4.82 11.04 9.19
CA ALA A 32 4.55 12.42 9.61
C ALA A 32 3.96 12.52 11.03
N ILE A 33 3.12 11.56 11.45
CA ILE A 33 2.62 11.49 12.83
C ILE A 33 3.76 11.14 13.79
N ALA A 34 4.62 10.17 13.45
CA ALA A 34 5.70 9.72 14.31
C ALA A 34 6.79 10.78 14.53
N GLU A 35 6.92 11.75 13.61
CA GLU A 35 7.83 12.90 13.74
C GLU A 35 7.33 13.98 14.70
N ARG A 36 6.05 13.95 15.12
CA ARG A 36 5.51 14.94 16.06
C ARG A 36 6.17 14.79 17.45
N PRO A 37 6.42 15.89 18.18
CA PRO A 37 7.16 15.87 19.44
C PRO A 37 6.63 14.88 20.47
N GLU A 38 5.31 14.75 20.59
CA GLU A 38 4.66 13.84 21.53
C GLU A 38 4.84 12.35 21.18
N PHE A 39 5.05 12.01 19.90
CA PHE A 39 5.34 10.65 19.45
C PHE A 39 6.83 10.33 19.52
N VAL A 40 7.69 11.30 19.21
CA VAL A 40 9.15 11.19 19.36
C VAL A 40 9.53 11.01 20.83
N ALA A 41 8.97 11.82 21.73
CA ALA A 41 9.24 11.72 23.16
C ALA A 41 8.81 10.37 23.78
N ALA A 42 7.76 9.75 23.21
CA ALA A 42 7.29 8.43 23.61
C ALA A 42 7.99 7.28 22.86
N GLU A 43 9.01 7.57 22.03
CA GLU A 43 9.72 6.61 21.19
C GLU A 43 8.76 5.74 20.35
N ILE A 44 7.76 6.38 19.74
CA ILE A 44 6.79 5.72 18.86
C ILE A 44 7.24 5.87 17.42
N SER A 45 7.60 4.75 16.81
CA SER A 45 7.93 4.71 15.38
C SER A 45 6.67 4.74 14.51
N ALA A 46 6.83 5.10 13.23
CA ALA A 46 5.76 5.03 12.24
C ALA A 46 5.09 3.65 12.19
N ARG A 47 5.87 2.56 12.31
CA ARG A 47 5.32 1.19 12.39
C ARG A 47 4.51 0.96 13.65
N GLY A 48 4.89 1.59 14.76
CA GLY A 48 4.10 1.63 15.98
C GLY A 48 2.75 2.32 15.75
N VAL A 49 2.75 3.48 15.08
CA VAL A 49 1.52 4.22 14.71
C VAL A 49 0.61 3.35 13.84
N VAL A 50 1.17 2.68 12.83
CA VAL A 50 0.42 1.73 11.98
C VAL A 50 -0.22 0.62 12.84
N ALA A 51 0.53 0.02 13.75
CA ALA A 51 0.00 -1.03 14.62
C ALA A 51 -1.14 -0.50 15.49
N LYS A 52 -1.00 0.70 16.07
CA LYS A 52 -2.03 1.33 16.89
C LYS A 52 -3.28 1.68 16.09
N ALA A 53 -3.13 2.26 14.90
CA ALA A 53 -4.24 2.57 14.00
C ALA A 53 -5.03 1.30 13.63
N ARG A 54 -4.35 0.18 13.38
CA ARG A 54 -4.99 -1.11 13.13
C ARG A 54 -5.74 -1.64 14.35
N THR A 55 -5.18 -1.52 15.56
CA THR A 55 -5.89 -1.87 16.81
C THR A 55 -7.12 -0.99 17.04
N MET A 56 -7.10 0.27 16.57
CA MET A 56 -8.23 1.19 16.63
C MET A 56 -9.28 0.94 15.53
N GLY A 57 -9.02 0.04 14.58
CA GLY A 57 -9.93 -0.23 13.46
C GLY A 57 -9.96 0.87 12.39
N LEU A 58 -8.93 1.72 12.32
CA LEU A 58 -8.88 2.81 11.34
C LEU A 58 -8.53 2.29 9.93
N PRO A 59 -9.09 2.89 8.85
CA PRO A 59 -8.75 2.53 7.48
C PRO A 59 -7.26 2.73 7.20
N TYR A 60 -6.64 1.79 6.48
CA TYR A 60 -5.23 1.86 6.10
C TYR A 60 -5.02 1.52 4.62
N ARG A 61 -4.54 2.48 3.86
CA ARG A 61 -4.15 2.36 2.45
C ARG A 61 -2.74 1.80 2.36
N LYS A 62 -2.60 0.61 1.79
CA LYS A 62 -1.28 0.04 1.49
C LYS A 62 -0.73 0.73 0.25
N ALA A 63 0.56 1.08 0.27
CA ALA A 63 1.25 1.58 -0.91
C ALA A 63 1.07 0.61 -2.07
N GLU A 64 0.68 1.14 -3.23
CA GLU A 64 0.57 0.36 -4.45
C GLU A 64 1.95 -0.15 -4.87
N LYS A 65 1.99 -1.38 -5.37
CA LYS A 65 3.25 -1.96 -5.86
C LYS A 65 3.53 -1.36 -7.23
N VAL A 66 4.40 -0.35 -7.25
CA VAL A 66 4.92 0.28 -8.47
C VAL A 66 6.37 -0.13 -8.74
N THR A 67 6.78 -0.10 -10.01
CA THR A 67 8.16 -0.26 -10.43
C THR A 67 8.96 1.00 -10.09
N LYS A 68 10.29 0.96 -10.26
CA LYS A 68 11.15 2.15 -10.14
C LYS A 68 10.77 3.28 -11.10
N SER A 69 10.10 2.96 -12.21
CA SER A 69 9.59 3.93 -13.18
C SER A 69 8.18 4.45 -12.86
N GLY A 70 7.57 4.03 -11.74
CA GLY A 70 6.22 4.44 -11.34
C GLY A 70 5.09 3.63 -11.98
N GLU A 71 5.40 2.65 -12.84
CA GLU A 71 4.39 1.80 -13.48
C GLU A 71 3.85 0.75 -12.49
N PRO A 72 2.56 0.39 -12.55
CA PRO A 72 2.03 -0.72 -11.77
C PRO A 72 2.81 -2.02 -12.00
N VAL A 73 3.12 -2.74 -10.91
CA VAL A 73 3.73 -4.06 -10.99
C VAL A 73 2.66 -5.07 -11.41
N LEU A 74 2.49 -5.23 -12.71
CA LEU A 74 1.63 -6.26 -13.30
C LEU A 74 2.30 -7.62 -13.23
N ARG A 75 1.56 -8.68 -12.93
CA ARG A 75 2.06 -10.06 -13.04
C ARG A 75 2.09 -10.50 -14.50
N LYS A 76 2.90 -11.53 -14.83
CA LYS A 76 2.94 -12.05 -16.20
C LYS A 76 1.58 -12.63 -16.60
N GLU A 77 0.93 -13.31 -15.67
CA GLU A 77 -0.39 -13.92 -15.87
C GLU A 77 -1.45 -12.86 -16.17
N GLU A 78 -1.39 -11.70 -15.50
CA GLU A 78 -2.29 -10.57 -15.77
C GLU A 78 -2.07 -9.99 -17.17
N LEU A 79 -0.81 -9.89 -17.61
CA LEU A 79 -0.49 -9.46 -18.98
C LEU A 79 -1.00 -10.45 -20.03
N VAL A 80 -0.84 -11.75 -19.78
CA VAL A 80 -1.36 -12.80 -20.69
C VAL A 80 -2.89 -12.74 -20.77
N LEU A 81 -3.58 -12.59 -19.64
CA LEU A 81 -5.03 -12.44 -19.62
C LEU A 81 -5.49 -11.17 -20.36
N ALA A 82 -4.76 -10.06 -20.25
CA ALA A 82 -5.06 -8.85 -21.00
C ALA A 82 -4.94 -9.09 -22.52
N ILE A 83 -3.86 -9.76 -22.95
CA ILE A 83 -3.64 -10.13 -24.37
C ILE A 83 -4.75 -11.07 -24.87
N GLU A 84 -5.10 -12.10 -24.10
CA GLU A 84 -6.18 -13.04 -24.42
C GLU A 84 -7.51 -12.31 -24.63
N ARG A 85 -7.84 -11.37 -23.74
CA ARG A 85 -9.05 -10.55 -23.86
C ARG A 85 -9.03 -9.66 -25.11
N SER A 86 -7.92 -8.98 -25.37
CA SER A 86 -7.80 -8.11 -26.56
C SER A 86 -7.91 -8.89 -27.87
N LEU A 87 -7.40 -10.13 -27.91
CA LEU A 87 -7.46 -10.99 -29.10
C LEU A 87 -8.73 -11.85 -29.16
N ASN A 88 -9.57 -11.83 -28.13
CA ASN A 88 -10.70 -12.75 -27.95
C ASN A 88 -10.29 -14.23 -28.09
N LEU A 89 -9.11 -14.57 -27.58
CA LEU A 89 -8.53 -15.92 -27.57
C LEU A 89 -8.44 -16.44 -26.13
N GLN A 90 -8.24 -17.75 -25.98
CA GLN A 90 -7.98 -18.40 -24.70
C GLN A 90 -6.87 -19.44 -24.86
N GLY A 91 -6.19 -19.76 -23.76
CA GLY A 91 -5.22 -20.86 -23.72
C GLY A 91 -3.79 -20.46 -24.06
N LEU A 92 -3.46 -19.17 -24.02
CA LEU A 92 -2.13 -18.64 -24.28
C LEU A 92 -1.20 -18.75 -23.05
N GLN A 93 -1.41 -19.72 -22.17
CA GLN A 93 -0.63 -19.87 -20.93
C GLN A 93 0.88 -20.07 -21.19
N SER A 94 1.25 -20.58 -22.37
CA SER A 94 2.64 -20.66 -22.80
C SER A 94 3.32 -19.29 -22.89
N LEU A 95 2.58 -18.20 -23.12
CA LEU A 95 3.09 -16.83 -23.10
C LEU A 95 3.60 -16.41 -21.73
N ALA A 96 3.15 -17.02 -20.62
CA ALA A 96 3.69 -16.71 -19.30
C ALA A 96 5.19 -17.04 -19.17
N LYS A 97 5.72 -17.91 -20.04
CA LYS A 97 7.15 -18.22 -20.14
C LYS A 97 7.96 -17.16 -20.90
N ALA A 98 7.30 -16.32 -21.69
CA ALA A 98 7.96 -15.25 -22.44
C ALA A 98 8.55 -14.18 -21.51
N ASP A 99 9.46 -13.37 -22.04
CA ASP A 99 10.00 -12.23 -21.30
C ASP A 99 8.90 -11.22 -20.92
N LYS A 100 9.01 -10.64 -19.72
CA LYS A 100 7.97 -9.75 -19.19
C LYS A 100 7.86 -8.46 -20.01
N GLN A 101 8.99 -7.95 -20.52
CA GLN A 101 8.99 -6.74 -21.34
C GLN A 101 8.31 -7.01 -22.69
N ALA A 102 8.55 -8.17 -23.29
CA ALA A 102 7.86 -8.59 -24.50
C ALA A 102 6.34 -8.67 -24.32
N LEU A 103 5.87 -9.26 -23.20
CA LEU A 103 4.44 -9.30 -22.86
C LEU A 103 3.84 -7.91 -22.65
N ARG A 104 4.58 -6.98 -22.05
CA ARG A 104 4.14 -5.59 -21.88
C ARG A 104 4.00 -4.88 -23.22
N THR A 105 5.00 -4.99 -24.09
CA THR A 105 4.95 -4.41 -25.43
C THR A 105 3.77 -4.96 -26.23
N LEU A 106 3.54 -6.28 -26.17
CA LEU A 106 2.43 -6.91 -26.87
C LEU A 106 1.07 -6.47 -26.29
N ALA A 107 0.92 -6.46 -24.97
CA ALA A 107 -0.30 -5.99 -24.32
C ALA A 107 -0.60 -4.51 -24.66
N ALA A 108 0.43 -3.65 -24.69
CA ALA A 108 0.29 -2.25 -25.05
C ALA A 108 -0.07 -2.02 -26.53
N ALA A 109 0.38 -2.89 -27.43
CA ALA A 109 0.01 -2.83 -28.85
C ALA A 109 -1.42 -3.33 -29.15
N LEU A 110 -2.02 -4.04 -28.20
CA LEU A 110 -3.36 -4.63 -28.28
C LEU A 110 -4.41 -3.90 -27.44
N ALA A 111 -4.01 -2.81 -26.76
CA ALA A 111 -4.87 -1.93 -25.97
C ALA A 111 -5.32 -0.74 -26.83
#